data_AF-A0A925MIW6-F1
#
_entry.id   AF-A0A925MIW6-F1
#
_cell.length_a   1.000
_cell.length_b   1.000
_cell.length_c   1.000
_cell.angle_alpha   90.00
_cell.angle_beta   90.00
_cell.angle_gamma   90.00
#
_symmetry.space_group_name_H-M   'P 1'
#
loop_
_entity.id
_entity.type
_entity.pdbx_description
1 polymer ?
#
loop_
_entity_poly.entity_id
_entity_poly.type
_entity_poly.pdbx_seq_one_letter_code
_entity_poly.pdbx_strand_id
1 'polypeptide(L)'
;MTNSPQNKPRGAGRRGFFAAKPLANVAFRRLLYLIELDPRAALDPAFMAANPNYVAGILFYVGSTSLTPQERFEQHITGSKNASRIAHSYGIKLRMDLVPNNKSLPRDWAIRAEARLARDLRSKGFGAWQA
;
A
#
# COMPACT_ATOMS: atom_id res chain seq x y z
N MET A 1 16.40 -71.41 -26.48
CA MET A 1 14.98 -71.19 -26.85
C MET A 1 14.23 -70.84 -25.56
N THR A 2 14.23 -69.56 -25.20
CA THR A 2 13.05 -68.67 -25.31
C THR A 2 11.88 -69.12 -24.43
N ASN A 3 11.67 -68.46 -23.28
CA ASN A 3 10.62 -67.45 -23.19
C ASN A 3 10.56 -66.84 -21.78
N SER A 4 10.80 -65.53 -21.73
CA SER A 4 10.47 -64.64 -20.63
C SER A 4 8.95 -64.60 -20.41
N PRO A 5 8.45 -64.61 -19.17
CA PRO A 5 7.07 -64.20 -18.91
C PRO A 5 7.00 -62.69 -18.72
N GLN A 6 5.92 -62.16 -19.27
CA GLN A 6 5.57 -60.77 -19.42
C GLN A 6 5.15 -60.12 -18.10
N ASN A 7 5.58 -58.87 -17.96
CA ASN A 7 4.85 -57.68 -17.50
C ASN A 7 3.49 -57.90 -16.78
N LYS A 8 3.39 -57.39 -15.54
CA LYS A 8 2.12 -57.08 -14.89
C LYS A 8 2.18 -55.65 -14.34
N PRO A 9 1.23 -54.76 -14.68
CA PRO A 9 1.23 -53.40 -14.18
C PRO A 9 0.46 -53.35 -12.85
N ARG A 10 0.92 -52.49 -11.94
CA ARG A 10 0.11 -51.64 -11.03
C ARG A 10 0.98 -51.14 -9.86
N GLY A 11 1.27 -49.84 -9.90
CA GLY A 11 1.81 -49.06 -8.79
C GLY A 11 1.31 -47.63 -8.91
N ALA A 12 0.14 -47.38 -8.34
CA ALA A 12 -0.45 -46.06 -8.21
C ALA A 12 0.22 -45.27 -7.08
N GLY A 13 0.34 -43.96 -7.26
CA GLY A 13 0.71 -43.00 -6.20
C GLY A 13 2.24 -42.85 -6.06
N ARG A 14 2.81 -41.65 -6.07
CA ARG A 14 2.30 -40.37 -5.58
C ARG A 14 2.67 -39.30 -6.59
N ARG A 15 1.67 -38.69 -7.23
CA ARG A 15 1.80 -37.28 -7.61
C ARG A 15 2.11 -36.57 -6.31
N GLY A 16 3.35 -36.11 -6.16
CA GLY A 16 3.69 -35.15 -5.13
C GLY A 16 2.75 -33.99 -5.34
N PHE A 17 1.68 -33.94 -4.54
CA PHE A 17 1.00 -32.71 -4.26
C PHE A 17 2.12 -31.80 -3.77
N PHE A 18 2.55 -30.87 -4.62
CA PHE A 18 3.09 -29.63 -4.10
C PHE A 18 1.96 -29.07 -3.25
N ALA A 19 1.96 -29.43 -1.96
CA ALA A 19 1.19 -28.72 -0.97
C ALA A 19 1.65 -27.27 -1.15
N ALA A 20 0.80 -26.45 -1.77
CA ALA A 20 1.01 -25.03 -1.79
C ALA A 20 1.30 -24.65 -0.34
N LYS A 21 2.50 -24.08 -0.09
CA LYS A 21 2.85 -23.58 1.24
C LYS A 21 1.64 -22.78 1.74
N PRO A 22 1.18 -23.02 2.97
CA PRO A 22 0.03 -22.30 3.50
C PRO A 22 0.32 -20.80 3.33
N LEU A 23 -0.72 -20.06 2.93
CA LEU A 23 -0.68 -18.65 2.55
C LEU A 23 -0.16 -17.76 3.68
N ALA A 24 1.16 -17.74 3.90
CA ALA A 24 1.85 -16.90 4.86
C ALA A 24 1.71 -15.39 4.56
N ASN A 25 0.93 -15.02 3.53
CA ASN A 25 0.84 -13.69 2.97
C ASN A 25 -0.58 -13.07 3.01
N VAL A 26 -1.54 -13.73 3.68
CA VAL A 26 -2.90 -13.17 3.86
C VAL A 26 -2.98 -12.22 5.06
N ALA A 27 -2.07 -12.35 6.04
CA ALA A 27 -2.19 -11.68 7.34
C ALA A 27 -1.80 -10.19 7.39
N PHE A 28 -1.13 -9.64 6.36
CA PHE A 28 -0.71 -8.23 6.36
C PHE A 28 -1.01 -7.56 5.03
N ARG A 29 -2.26 -7.64 4.60
CA ARG A 29 -2.71 -6.82 3.49
C ARG A 29 -2.84 -5.36 3.92
N ARG A 30 -2.70 -4.46 2.97
CA ARG A 30 -2.79 -3.02 3.17
C ARG A 30 -3.63 -2.35 2.09
N LEU A 31 -4.40 -1.36 2.50
CA LEU A 31 -5.10 -0.44 1.62
C LEU A 31 -4.33 0.87 1.54
N LEU A 32 -4.21 1.40 0.32
CA LEU A 32 -3.73 2.76 0.11
C LEU A 32 -4.82 3.76 0.48
N TYR A 33 -4.40 4.94 0.94
CA TYR A 33 -5.31 6.04 1.18
C TYR A 33 -4.62 7.38 0.93
N LEU A 34 -5.44 8.41 0.70
CA LEU A 34 -5.02 9.79 0.57
C LEU A 34 -5.76 10.65 1.59
N ILE A 35 -5.05 11.57 2.22
CA ILE A 35 -5.65 12.63 3.03
C ILE A 35 -5.33 13.95 2.33
N GLU A 36 -6.35 14.76 2.08
CA GLU A 36 -6.16 16.15 1.66
C GLU A 36 -5.64 16.96 2.85
N LEU A 37 -4.57 17.72 2.63
CA LEU A 37 -3.91 18.53 3.63
C LEU A 37 -4.28 20.00 3.47
N ASP A 38 -4.27 20.70 4.60
CA ASP A 38 -4.38 22.15 4.68
C ASP A 38 -3.23 22.80 3.90
N PRO A 39 -3.49 23.84 3.09
CA PRO A 39 -2.45 24.58 2.37
C PRO A 39 -1.29 25.05 3.25
N ARG A 40 -1.52 25.26 4.56
CA ARG A 40 -0.49 25.58 5.55
C ARG A 40 0.59 24.49 5.68
N ALA A 41 0.36 23.27 5.21
CA ALA A 41 1.40 22.24 5.13
C ALA A 41 2.58 22.65 4.22
N ALA A 42 2.35 23.54 3.24
CA ALA A 42 3.43 24.12 2.43
C ALA A 42 4.35 25.08 3.21
N LEU A 43 3.96 25.50 4.42
CA LEU A 43 4.84 26.25 5.31
C LEU A 43 5.83 25.35 6.07
N ASP A 44 5.61 24.03 6.07
CA ASP A 44 6.52 23.08 6.70
C ASP A 44 7.76 22.86 5.81
N PRO A 45 8.98 23.15 6.29
CA PRO A 45 10.18 23.03 5.48
C PRO A 45 10.45 21.59 5.02
N ALA A 46 10.10 20.59 5.83
CA ALA A 46 10.27 19.20 5.45
C ALA A 46 9.32 18.85 4.30
N PHE A 47 8.05 19.31 4.38
CA PHE A 47 7.09 19.11 3.31
C PHE A 47 7.58 19.71 1.99
N MET A 48 8.06 20.95 2.00
CA MET A 48 8.57 21.61 0.79
C MET A 48 9.85 20.95 0.27
N ALA A 49 10.75 20.50 1.14
CA ALA A 49 11.94 19.76 0.72
C ALA A 49 11.59 18.45 -0.02
N ALA A 50 10.49 17.77 0.37
CA ALA A 50 9.99 16.61 -0.34
C ALA A 50 9.23 16.95 -1.64
N ASN A 51 8.90 18.21 -1.87
CA ASN A 51 8.11 18.71 -3.00
C ASN A 51 8.78 19.94 -3.66
N PRO A 52 10.02 19.84 -4.16
CA PRO A 52 10.78 21.01 -4.63
C PRO A 52 10.18 21.70 -5.86
N ASN A 53 9.36 20.99 -6.64
CA ASN A 53 8.70 21.51 -7.83
C ASN A 53 7.24 21.95 -7.56
N TYR A 54 6.79 21.92 -6.30
CA TYR A 54 5.44 22.35 -5.95
C TYR A 54 5.35 23.89 -5.98
N VAL A 55 4.40 24.41 -6.77
CA VAL A 55 4.17 25.85 -6.92
C VAL A 55 2.83 26.24 -6.29
N ALA A 56 1.76 25.55 -6.66
CA ALA A 56 0.41 25.75 -6.13
C ALA A 56 -0.46 24.53 -6.42
N GLY A 57 -1.49 24.30 -5.62
CA GLY A 57 -2.47 23.24 -5.84
C GLY A 57 -2.89 22.55 -4.54
N ILE A 58 -3.43 21.34 -4.70
CA ILE A 58 -3.85 20.52 -3.56
C ILE A 58 -2.63 19.79 -2.98
N LEU A 59 -2.59 19.71 -1.66
CA LEU A 59 -1.58 19.00 -0.90
C LEU A 59 -2.17 17.68 -0.39
N PHE A 60 -1.43 16.59 -0.53
CA PHE A 60 -1.86 15.27 -0.11
C PHE A 60 -0.87 14.61 0.84
N TYR A 61 -1.39 13.86 1.79
CA TYR A 61 -0.66 12.82 2.48
C TYR A 61 -1.04 11.47 1.86
N VAL A 62 -0.02 10.67 1.51
CA VAL A 62 -0.17 9.33 0.96
C VAL A 62 0.28 8.32 2.01
N GLY A 63 -0.52 7.27 2.22
CA GLY A 63 -0.14 6.19 3.12
C GLY A 63 -0.82 4.87 2.81
N SER A 64 -0.40 3.85 3.54
CA SER A 64 -0.96 2.51 3.51
C SER A 64 -1.31 2.03 4.92
N THR A 65 -2.40 1.29 5.06
CA THR A 65 -2.90 0.83 6.36
C THR A 65 -3.41 -0.60 6.31
N SER A 66 -3.23 -1.34 7.41
CA SER A 66 -3.88 -2.64 7.64
C SER A 66 -5.25 -2.50 8.32
N LEU A 67 -5.61 -1.29 8.74
CA LEU A 67 -6.95 -0.91 9.22
C LEU A 67 -7.80 -0.41 8.05
N THR A 68 -9.02 0.02 8.33
CA THR A 68 -9.76 0.82 7.34
C THR A 68 -9.09 2.20 7.16
N PRO A 69 -9.17 2.80 5.96
CA PRO A 69 -8.73 4.18 5.75
C PRO A 69 -9.36 5.20 6.70
N GLN A 70 -10.61 4.98 7.11
CA GLN A 70 -11.34 5.85 8.03
C GLN A 70 -10.74 5.80 9.44
N GLU A 71 -10.55 4.60 10.01
CA GLU A 71 -9.91 4.44 11.32
C GLU A 71 -8.48 5.01 11.31
N ARG A 72 -7.74 4.81 10.21
CA ARG A 72 -6.39 5.36 10.08
C ARG A 72 -6.40 6.88 10.01
N PHE A 73 -7.37 7.47 9.32
CA PHE A 73 -7.55 8.91 9.28
C PHE A 73 -7.83 9.47 10.66
N GLU A 74 -8.74 8.86 11.42
CA GLU A 74 -9.03 9.24 12.80
C GLU A 74 -7.79 9.15 13.70
N GLN A 75 -6.99 8.09 13.57
CA GLN A 75 -5.71 7.98 14.28
C GLN A 75 -4.75 9.13 13.98
N HIS A 76 -4.71 9.61 12.73
CA HIS A 76 -3.89 10.77 12.36
C HIS A 76 -4.42 12.04 13.01
N ILE A 77 -5.73 12.32 12.90
CA ILE A 77 -6.33 13.54 13.42
C ILE A 77 -6.28 13.60 14.97
N THR A 78 -6.35 12.45 15.64
CA THR A 78 -6.24 12.36 17.11
C THR A 78 -4.81 12.38 17.63
N GLY A 79 -3.79 12.35 16.75
CA GLY A 79 -2.39 12.40 17.15
C GLY A 79 -1.90 11.13 17.86
N SER A 80 -2.45 9.97 17.50
CA SER A 80 -2.06 8.68 18.07
C SER A 80 -0.56 8.39 17.88
N LYS A 81 0.03 7.47 18.68
CA LYS A 81 1.49 7.14 18.66
C LYS A 81 2.09 6.86 17.27
N ASN A 82 1.28 6.39 16.31
CA ASN A 82 1.70 6.05 14.95
C ASN A 82 1.17 7.03 13.88
N ALA A 83 0.75 8.23 14.30
CA ALA A 83 0.29 9.29 13.42
C ALA A 83 1.49 9.99 12.77
N SER A 84 1.36 10.32 11.49
CA SER A 84 2.31 11.19 10.82
C SER A 84 2.11 12.60 11.35
N ARG A 85 3.20 13.26 11.73
CA ARG A 85 3.19 14.67 12.16
C ARG A 85 2.46 15.57 11.16
N ILE A 86 2.74 15.41 9.86
CA ILE A 86 2.10 16.19 8.79
C ILE A 86 0.59 15.90 8.70
N ALA A 87 0.19 14.63 8.77
CA ALA A 87 -1.22 14.25 8.68
C ALA A 87 -2.01 14.70 9.91
N HIS A 88 -1.40 14.64 11.10
CA HIS A 88 -1.99 15.13 12.33
C HIS A 88 -2.13 16.65 12.34
N SER A 89 -1.08 17.38 11.96
CA SER A 89 -1.09 18.85 11.99
C SER A 89 -1.92 19.49 10.88
N TYR A 90 -2.03 18.85 9.72
CA TYR A 90 -2.62 19.47 8.52
C TYR A 90 -3.72 18.64 7.85
N GLY A 91 -4.10 17.47 8.35
CA GLY A 91 -5.13 16.64 7.72
C GLY A 91 -6.52 17.30 7.73
N ILE A 92 -7.15 17.43 6.56
CA ILE A 92 -8.51 17.98 6.42
C ILE A 92 -9.54 16.87 6.21
N LYS A 93 -9.35 16.03 5.19
CA LYS A 93 -10.34 15.01 4.80
C LYS A 93 -9.72 13.85 4.06
N LEU A 94 -10.35 12.69 4.15
CA LEU A 94 -9.98 11.50 3.42
C LEU A 94 -10.44 11.59 1.94
N ARG A 95 -9.55 11.26 1.00
CA ARG A 95 -9.76 11.32 -0.47
C ARG A 95 -9.60 9.95 -1.14
N MET A 96 -10.43 8.99 -0.73
CA MET A 96 -10.43 7.64 -1.32
C MET A 96 -10.82 7.62 -2.79
N ASP A 97 -11.53 8.65 -3.27
CA ASP A 97 -11.90 8.86 -4.66
C ASP A 97 -10.69 8.98 -5.60
N LEU A 98 -9.54 9.41 -5.07
CA LEU A 98 -8.30 9.57 -5.83
C LEU A 98 -7.37 8.35 -5.75
N VAL A 99 -7.73 7.33 -4.97
CA VAL A 99 -6.90 6.14 -4.77
C VAL A 99 -7.23 5.09 -5.83
N PRO A 100 -6.26 4.68 -6.66
CA PRO A 100 -6.53 3.72 -7.73
C PRO A 100 -6.91 2.34 -7.15
N ASN A 101 -8.04 1.83 -7.63
CA ASN A 101 -8.53 0.46 -7.47
C ASN A 101 -8.89 -0.02 -6.06
N ASN A 102 -8.81 0.79 -4.98
CA ASN A 102 -9.17 0.47 -3.58
C ASN A 102 -9.02 -1.03 -3.17
N LYS A 103 -7.95 -1.67 -3.67
CA LYS A 103 -7.71 -3.10 -3.54
C LYS A 103 -6.71 -3.30 -2.42
N SER A 104 -6.99 -4.26 -1.55
CA SER A 104 -6.07 -4.64 -0.50
C SER A 104 -4.90 -5.41 -1.09
N LEU A 105 -3.68 -4.85 -0.95
CA LEU A 105 -2.45 -5.36 -1.53
C LEU A 105 -1.58 -6.04 -0.47
N PRO A 106 -0.74 -7.02 -0.82
CA PRO A 106 0.34 -7.48 0.05
C PRO A 106 1.24 -6.30 0.48
N ARG A 107 1.77 -6.32 1.71
CA ARG A 107 2.54 -5.20 2.30
C ARG A 107 3.60 -4.63 1.35
N ASP A 108 4.45 -5.47 0.76
CA ASP A 108 5.54 -5.00 -0.11
C ASP A 108 5.03 -4.34 -1.39
N TRP A 109 3.88 -4.81 -1.89
CA TRP A 109 3.23 -4.23 -3.06
C TRP A 109 2.58 -2.90 -2.70
N ALA A 110 1.96 -2.80 -1.53
CA ALA A 110 1.40 -1.56 -1.03
C ALA A 110 2.47 -0.47 -0.85
N ILE A 111 3.64 -0.81 -0.28
CA ILE A 111 4.77 0.14 -0.14
C ILE A 111 5.21 0.69 -1.51
N ARG A 112 5.36 -0.19 -2.51
CA ARG A 112 5.72 0.25 -3.87
C ARG A 112 4.63 1.10 -4.52
N ALA A 113 3.37 0.74 -4.31
CA ALA A 113 2.23 1.45 -4.87
C ALA A 113 2.03 2.82 -4.20
N GLU A 114 2.27 2.94 -2.89
CA GLU A 114 2.29 4.19 -2.13
C GLU A 114 3.36 5.15 -2.70
N ALA A 115 4.60 4.67 -2.83
CA ALA A 115 5.69 5.45 -3.41
C ALA A 115 5.44 5.87 -4.86
N ARG A 116 4.77 5.00 -5.64
CA ARG A 116 4.35 5.34 -7.00
C ARG A 116 3.28 6.41 -7.02
N LEU A 117 2.23 6.27 -6.20
CA LEU A 117 1.14 7.24 -6.14
C LEU A 117 1.64 8.63 -5.72
N ALA A 118 2.52 8.71 -4.72
CA ALA A 118 3.12 9.98 -4.32
C ALA A 118 3.94 10.62 -5.44
N ARG A 119 4.74 9.84 -6.17
CA ARG A 119 5.49 10.34 -7.34
C ARG A 119 4.57 10.82 -8.45
N ASP A 120 3.52 10.07 -8.76
CA ASP A 120 2.56 10.41 -9.81
C ASP A 120 1.82 11.72 -9.45
N LEU A 121 1.43 11.91 -8.19
CA LEU A 121 0.85 13.16 -7.71
C LEU A 121 1.81 14.35 -7.88
N ARG A 122 3.08 14.19 -7.47
CA ARG A 122 4.10 15.24 -7.66
C ARG A 122 4.34 15.57 -9.12
N SER A 123 4.36 14.57 -9.99
CA SER A 123 4.52 14.77 -11.44
C SER A 123 3.37 15.55 -12.08
N LYS A 124 2.19 15.52 -11.45
CA LYS A 124 1.00 16.28 -11.87
C LYS A 124 0.92 17.68 -11.25
N GLY A 125 1.93 18.09 -10.49
CA GLY A 125 1.99 19.41 -9.84
C GLY A 125 1.35 19.48 -8.45
N PHE A 126 0.81 18.37 -7.92
CA PHE A 126 0.31 18.34 -6.55
C PHE A 126 1.45 18.19 -5.54
N GLY A 127 1.28 18.73 -4.34
CA GLY A 127 2.20 18.42 -3.24
C GLY A 127 1.83 17.08 -2.62
N ALA A 128 2.80 16.21 -2.37
CA ALA A 128 2.57 14.92 -1.74
C ALA A 128 3.58 14.66 -0.61
N TRP A 129 3.08 14.25 0.55
CA TRP A 129 3.87 13.75 1.67
C TRP A 129 3.67 12.25 1.83
N GLN A 130 4.75 11.52 2.07
CA GLN A 130 4.73 10.12 2.50
C GLN A 130 5.77 9.97 3.61
N ALA A 131 5.43 9.29 4.69
CA ALA A 131 6.32 9.02 5.82
C ALA A 131 6.10 7.61 6.35
#